data_AF-A0A1H6KFE0-F1
#
_entry.id   AF-A0A1H6KFE0-F1
#
_cell.length_a   1.000
_cell.length_b   1.000
_cell.length_c   1.000
_cell.angle_alpha   90.00
_cell.angle_beta   90.00
_cell.angle_gamma   90.00
#
_symmetry.space_group_name_H-M   'P 1'
#
loop_
_entity.id
_entity.type
_entity.pdbx_description
1 polymer ?
#
loop_
_entity_poly.entity_id
_entity_poly.type
_entity_poly.pdbx_seq_one_letter_code
_entity_poly.pdbx_strand_id
1 'polypeptide(L)'
;MYEFEALLFSDNEKMAAGLGTYKDWIDAVLSEFDDIETINNSKETAPSRRIKKHVPQYGKVQHAPLILKQIGLTKIKSKCQGFNDWLTQLENLSK
;
A
#
# COMPACT_ATOMS: atom_id res chain seq x y z
N MET A 1 -3.01 -9.38 5.24
CA MET A 1 -1.99 -8.34 5.01
C MET A 1 -0.96 -8.35 6.15
N TYR A 2 0.31 -8.66 5.88
CA TYR A 2 1.37 -8.76 6.91
C TYR A 2 2.23 -7.48 7.05
N GLU A 3 2.21 -6.61 6.05
CA GLU A 3 2.97 -5.37 5.97
C GLU A 3 2.01 -4.24 5.59
N PHE A 4 2.13 -3.12 6.31
CA PHE A 4 1.33 -1.92 6.12
C PHE A 4 1.57 -1.25 4.76
N GLU A 5 2.75 -1.46 4.18
CA GLU A 5 3.15 -0.89 2.89
C GLU A 5 2.34 -1.39 1.70
N ALA A 6 1.64 -2.53 1.83
CA ALA A 6 0.69 -2.96 0.83
C ALA A 6 -0.40 -1.90 0.56
N LEU A 7 -0.80 -1.13 1.59
CA LEU A 7 -1.79 -0.08 1.46
C LEU A 7 -1.33 1.07 0.55
N LEU A 8 -0.03 1.28 0.37
CA LEU A 8 0.52 2.32 -0.50
C LEU A 8 0.12 2.08 -1.96
N PHE A 9 -0.03 0.81 -2.36
CA PHE A 9 -0.41 0.41 -3.71
C PHE A 9 -1.88 0.69 -4.05
N SER A 10 -2.68 1.21 -3.11
CA SER A 10 -4.08 1.60 -3.37
C SER A 10 -4.22 2.86 -4.24
N ASP A 11 -3.14 3.64 -4.41
CA ASP A 11 -3.09 4.82 -5.27
C ASP A 11 -1.66 5.02 -5.81
N ASN A 12 -1.43 4.48 -7.01
CA ASN A 12 -0.15 4.52 -7.71
C ASN A 12 0.36 5.94 -7.96
N GLU A 13 -0.51 6.90 -8.29
CA GLU A 13 -0.13 8.28 -8.56
C GLU A 13 0.41 8.97 -7.30
N LYS A 14 -0.34 8.90 -6.20
CA LYS A 14 0.09 9.50 -4.93
C LYS A 14 1.27 8.78 -4.32
N MET A 15 1.34 7.46 -4.48
CA MET A 15 2.50 6.67 -4.07
C MET A 15 3.75 7.11 -4.84
N ALA A 16 3.68 7.24 -6.17
CA ALA A 16 4.79 7.71 -6.98
C ALA A 16 5.25 9.12 -6.56
N ALA A 17 4.29 10.04 -6.41
CA ALA A 17 4.55 11.42 -6.00
C ALA A 17 5.23 11.49 -4.62
N GLY A 18 4.68 10.79 -3.62
CA GLY A 18 5.22 10.82 -2.26
C GLY A 18 6.51 10.02 -2.06
N LEU A 19 6.83 9.11 -2.99
CA LEU A 19 8.15 8.46 -3.06
C LEU A 19 9.17 9.24 -3.91
N GLY A 20 8.75 10.29 -4.62
CA GLY A 20 9.61 11.03 -5.54
C GLY A 20 10.10 10.17 -6.71
N THR A 21 9.24 9.32 -7.26
CA THR A 21 9.58 8.36 -8.33
C THR A 21 8.51 8.37 -9.44
N TYR A 22 8.76 7.60 -10.51
CA TYR A 22 7.80 7.39 -11.59
C TYR A 22 6.85 6.23 -11.27
N LYS A 23 5.60 6.34 -11.70
CA LYS A 23 4.57 5.31 -11.42
C LYS A 23 4.77 4.01 -12.21
N ASP A 24 5.60 4.00 -13.24
CA ASP A 24 5.71 2.87 -14.18
C ASP A 24 6.02 1.54 -13.51
N TRP A 25 6.93 1.53 -12.52
CA TRP A 25 7.25 0.30 -11.79
C TRP A 25 6.13 -0.11 -10.84
N ILE A 26 5.38 0.85 -10.29
CA ILE A 26 4.23 0.59 -9.42
C ILE A 26 3.14 -0.05 -10.26
N ASP A 27 2.88 0.50 -11.45
CA ASP A 27 1.91 -0.02 -12.41
C ASP A 27 2.31 -1.43 -12.90
N ALA A 28 3.60 -1.65 -13.16
CA ALA A 28 4.12 -2.97 -13.52
C ALA A 28 3.98 -3.99 -12.38
N VAL A 29 4.16 -3.59 -11.11
CA VAL A 29 3.88 -4.47 -9.98
C VAL A 29 2.38 -4.73 -9.87
N LEU A 30 1.53 -3.72 -10.00
CA LEU A 30 0.08 -3.86 -9.91
C LEU A 30 -0.49 -4.79 -10.98
N SER A 31 0.09 -4.81 -12.18
CA SER A 31 -0.37 -5.70 -13.25
C SER A 31 -0.02 -7.19 -13.02
N GLU A 32 0.86 -7.50 -12.06
CA GLU A 32 1.16 -8.88 -11.64
C GLU A 32 0.07 -9.48 -10.73
N PHE A 33 -0.89 -8.67 -10.24
CA PHE A 33 -1.86 -9.09 -9.22
C PHE A 33 -3.27 -8.65 -9.57
N ASP A 34 -4.23 -9.58 -9.48
CA ASP A 34 -5.66 -9.27 -9.62
C ASP A 34 -6.21 -8.53 -8.38
N ASP A 35 -5.58 -8.72 -7.22
CA ASP A 35 -5.93 -8.08 -5.95
C ASP A 35 -4.68 -7.50 -5.28
N ILE A 36 -4.71 -6.20 -4.97
CA ILE A 36 -3.58 -5.50 -4.35
C ILE A 36 -3.24 -6.02 -2.96
N GLU A 37 -4.17 -6.65 -2.25
CA GLU A 37 -3.87 -7.26 -0.94
C GLU A 37 -2.96 -8.47 -1.08
N THR A 38 -2.92 -9.10 -2.26
CA THR A 38 -2.08 -10.26 -2.56
C THR A 38 -0.65 -9.90 -2.95
N ILE A 39 -0.33 -8.61 -3.13
CA ILE A 39 1.06 -8.12 -3.35
C ILE A 39 1.98 -8.56 -2.20
N ASN A 40 1.41 -8.76 -1.02
CA ASN A 40 2.12 -9.24 0.15
C ASN A 40 2.18 -10.78 0.22
N ASN A 41 2.90 -11.38 -0.73
CA ASN A 41 2.88 -12.83 -0.98
C ASN A 41 4.12 -13.61 -0.51
N SER A 42 5.24 -12.96 -0.18
CA SER A 42 6.41 -13.64 0.40
C SER A 42 7.31 -12.68 1.18
N LYS A 43 8.28 -13.20 1.93
CA LYS A 43 9.28 -12.36 2.60
C LYS A 43 10.19 -11.69 1.57
N GLU A 44 10.55 -12.39 0.51
CA GLU A 44 11.47 -11.98 -0.55
C GLU A 44 10.89 -10.87 -1.42
N THR A 45 9.59 -10.96 -1.71
CA THR A 45 8.82 -10.03 -2.54
C THR A 45 7.86 -9.16 -1.74
N ALA A 46 8.10 -9.03 -0.44
CA ALA A 46 7.30 -8.20 0.45
C ALA A 46 7.19 -6.75 -0.07
N PRO A 47 6.05 -6.06 0.15
CA PRO A 47 5.80 -4.72 -0.37
C PRO A 47 6.95 -3.75 -0.06
N SER A 48 7.47 -3.76 1.16
CA SER A 48 8.58 -2.89 1.55
C SER A 48 9.90 -3.19 0.82
N ARG A 49 10.15 -4.44 0.43
CA ARG A 49 11.32 -4.81 -0.39
C ARG A 49 11.15 -4.38 -1.83
N ARG A 50 9.95 -4.50 -2.41
CA ARG A 50 9.63 -3.96 -3.73
C ARG A 50 9.89 -2.46 -3.78
N ILE A 51 9.37 -1.71 -2.81
CA ILE A 51 9.61 -0.27 -2.72
C ILE A 51 11.11 0.03 -2.60
N LYS A 52 11.84 -0.62 -1.68
CA LYS A 52 13.29 -0.38 -1.51
C LYS A 52 14.13 -0.72 -2.74
N LYS A 53 13.71 -1.68 -3.56
CA LYS A 53 14.38 -2.03 -4.82
C LYS A 53 14.33 -0.87 -5.82
N HIS A 54 13.20 -0.16 -5.89
CA HIS A 54 12.99 0.96 -6.81
C HIS A 54 13.34 2.33 -6.20
N VAL A 55 13.23 2.46 -4.88
CA VAL A 55 13.46 3.68 -4.11
C VAL A 55 14.34 3.35 -2.91
N PRO A 56 15.68 3.28 -3.07
CA PRO A 56 16.59 2.83 -2.02
C PRO A 56 16.53 3.66 -0.73
N GLN A 57 16.19 4.95 -0.84
CA GLN A 57 16.02 5.88 0.27
C GLN A 57 14.70 5.72 1.04
N TYR A 58 13.83 4.78 0.64
CA TYR A 58 12.56 4.57 1.28
C TYR A 58 12.71 4.15 2.76
N GLY A 59 12.23 5.03 3.64
CA GLY A 59 12.14 4.80 5.08
C GLY A 59 10.69 4.63 5.53
N LYS A 60 10.34 3.44 6.05
CA LYS A 60 8.98 3.04 6.45
C LYS A 60 8.29 4.05 7.37
N VAL A 61 8.97 4.45 8.45
CA VAL A 61 8.40 5.32 9.51
C VAL A 61 8.14 6.74 9.01
N GLN A 62 8.95 7.22 8.08
CA GLN A 62 8.89 8.62 7.61
C GLN A 62 7.95 8.76 6.42
N HIS A 63 8.06 7.87 5.42
CA HIS A 63 7.36 8.04 4.15
C HIS A 63 5.96 7.44 4.19
N ALA A 64 5.79 6.23 4.72
CA ALA A 64 4.52 5.50 4.59
C ALA A 64 3.32 6.25 5.20
N PRO A 65 3.41 6.81 6.43
CA PRO A 65 2.29 7.53 7.02
C PRO A 65 1.92 8.81 6.25
N LEU A 66 2.92 9.53 5.70
CA LEU A 66 2.70 10.76 4.93
C LEU A 66 2.01 10.45 3.61
N ILE A 67 2.47 9.41 2.91
CA ILE A 67 1.86 8.97 1.65
C ILE A 67 0.41 8.51 1.91
N LEU A 68 0.18 7.66 2.91
CA LEU A 68 -1.17 7.16 3.20
C LEU A 68 -2.13 8.25 3.64
N LYS A 69 -1.63 9.28 4.33
CA LYS A 69 -2.42 10.48 4.63
C LYS A 69 -2.87 11.19 3.35
N GLN A 70 -2.02 11.27 2.32
CA GLN A 70 -2.38 11.84 1.03
C GLN A 70 -3.36 10.93 0.26
N ILE A 71 -3.17 9.61 0.33
CA ILE A 71 -4.06 8.63 -0.31
C ILE A 71 -5.47 8.73 0.26
N GLY A 72 -5.57 8.72 1.59
CA GLY A 72 -6.82 8.85 2.32
C GLY A 72 -7.52 7.51 2.55
N LEU A 73 -8.20 7.42 3.69
CA LEU A 73 -8.83 6.19 4.16
C LEU A 73 -9.92 5.67 3.21
N THR A 74 -10.71 6.57 2.60
CA THR A 74 -11.76 6.20 1.64
C THR A 74 -11.19 5.43 0.44
N LYS A 75 -10.06 5.89 -0.12
CA LYS A 75 -9.42 5.24 -1.25
C LYS A 75 -8.86 3.88 -0.85
N ILE A 76 -8.19 3.82 0.31
CA ILE A 76 -7.65 2.57 0.87
C ILE A 76 -8.77 1.55 1.07
N LYS A 77 -9.87 1.91 1.74
CA LYS A 77 -11.03 1.02 1.96
C LYS A 77 -11.64 0.53 0.63
N SER A 78 -11.69 1.38 -0.40
CA SER A 78 -12.24 1.01 -1.72
C SER A 78 -11.37 0.04 -2.52
N LYS A 79 -10.08 -0.09 -2.16
CA LYS A 79 -9.10 -0.90 -2.91
C LYS A 79 -8.61 -2.11 -2.12
N CYS A 80 -8.68 -2.06 -0.80
CA CYS A 80 -8.30 -3.13 0.10
C CYS A 80 -9.56 -3.61 0.85
N GLN A 81 -10.28 -4.57 0.27
CA GLN A 81 -11.55 -5.05 0.83
C GLN A 81 -11.35 -5.78 2.18
N GLY A 82 -10.31 -6.60 2.31
CA GLY A 82 -9.99 -7.27 3.57
C GLY A 82 -9.60 -6.28 4.67
N PHE A 83 -8.87 -5.22 4.33
CA PHE A 83 -8.61 -4.12 5.26
C PHE A 83 -9.90 -3.40 5.66
N ASN A 84 -10.78 -3.10 4.69
CA ASN A 84 -12.08 -2.48 4.95
C ASN A 84 -12.92 -3.32 5.91
N ASP A 85 -13.02 -4.63 5.66
CA ASP A 85 -13.85 -5.54 6.45
C ASP A 85 -13.32 -5.66 7.88
N TRP A 86 -12.01 -5.78 8.04
CA TRP A 86 -11.36 -5.76 9.36
C TRP A 86 -11.65 -4.44 10.11
N LEU A 87 -11.48 -3.30 9.44
CA LEU A 87 -11.74 -2.00 10.05
C LEU A 87 -13.21 -1.85 10.45
N THR A 88 -14.14 -2.28 9.59
CA THR A 88 -15.57 -2.26 9.89
C THR A 88 -15.94 -3.18 11.05
N GLN A 89 -15.29 -4.33 11.22
CA GLN A 89 -15.46 -5.16 12.41
C GLN A 89 -15.06 -4.37 13.67
N LEU A 90 -13.92 -3.70 13.66
CA LEU A 90 -13.45 -2.88 14.78
C LEU A 90 -14.40 -1.70 15.09
N GLU A 91 -14.86 -0.98 14.06
CA GLU A 91 -15.80 0.13 14.19
C GLU A 91 -17.14 -0.32 14.82
N ASN A 92 -17.51 -1.59 14.67
CA ASN A 92 -18.74 -2.15 15.26
C ASN A 92 -18.55 -2.74 16.67
N LEU A 93 -17.33 -2.83 17.22
CA LEU A 93 -17.11 -3.33 18.59
C LEU A 93 -17.63 -2.39 19.69
N SER A 94 -17.87 -1.13 19.34
CA SER A 94 -18.39 -0.10 20.26
C SER A 94 -19.91 0.08 20.16
N LYS A 95 -20.61 -0.86 19.51
CA LYS A 95 -22.07 -0.95 19.51
C LYS A 95 -22.57 -1.88 20.59
#